data_AF-A0AA41UZH9-F1
#
_entry.id   AF-A0AA41UZH9-F1
#
_cell.length_a   1.000
_cell.length_b   1.000
_cell.length_c   1.000
_cell.angle_alpha   90.00
_cell.angle_beta   90.00
_cell.angle_gamma   90.00
#
_symmetry.space_group_name_H-M   'P 1'
#
loop_
_entity.id
_entity.type
_entity.pdbx_description
1 polymer ?
#
loop_
_entity_poly.entity_id
_entity_poly.type
_entity_poly.pdbx_seq_one_letter_code
_entity_poly.pdbx_strand_id
1 'polypeptide(L)'
;MTESASCCSKKSLVLIRNRRRRQLIASSGTSNGYYRSGTRSRSVSSRRLIRMKVRRLQKLVPGGKGLQPDRLFLETANYILHLKFQVNVLQTLSNMYKL
;
A
#
# COMPACT_ATOMS: atom_id res chain seq x y z
N MET A 1 -38.52 24.41 -49.82
CA MET A 1 -39.25 25.54 -49.21
C MET A 1 -39.34 25.19 -47.73
N THR A 2 -38.70 25.77 -46.72
CA THR A 2 -37.94 27.01 -46.47
C THR A 2 -37.16 26.71 -45.16
N GLU A 3 -35.85 26.89 -45.12
CA GLU A 3 -35.18 28.08 -44.53
C GLU A 3 -35.09 28.08 -42.98
N SER A 4 -33.88 27.77 -42.50
CA SER A 4 -33.05 28.55 -41.56
C SER A 4 -33.65 29.18 -40.29
N ALA A 5 -33.13 28.75 -39.13
CA ALA A 5 -32.72 29.62 -38.02
C ALA A 5 -31.82 28.81 -37.06
N SER A 6 -30.50 29.03 -37.06
CA SER A 6 -29.82 29.94 -36.13
C SER A 6 -30.09 29.64 -34.64
N CYS A 7 -29.10 29.04 -33.95
CA CYS A 7 -28.75 29.51 -32.60
C CYS A 7 -27.34 29.07 -32.18
N CYS A 8 -26.43 30.01 -32.32
CA CYS A 8 -25.23 30.28 -31.54
C CYS A 8 -24.63 29.18 -30.64
N SER A 9 -23.39 28.84 -30.99
CA SER A 9 -22.31 28.41 -30.09
C SER A 9 -22.40 29.05 -28.69
N LYS A 10 -22.76 28.24 -27.69
CA LYS A 10 -22.61 28.57 -26.27
C LYS A 10 -21.77 27.51 -25.58
N LYS A 11 -20.51 27.39 -26.01
CA LYS A 11 -19.42 26.98 -25.10
C LYS A 11 -19.18 28.14 -24.13
N SER A 12 -20.12 28.34 -23.22
CA SER A 12 -20.08 29.40 -22.22
C SER A 12 -20.40 28.81 -20.86
N LEU A 13 -19.33 28.57 -20.10
CA LEU A 13 -19.30 28.88 -18.67
C LEU A 13 -20.36 28.21 -17.79
N VAL A 14 -20.39 26.88 -17.73
CA VAL A 14 -20.95 26.16 -16.56
C VAL A 14 -19.84 25.83 -15.56
N LEU A 15 -19.06 26.85 -15.19
CA LEU A 15 -18.11 26.79 -14.07
C LEU A 15 -18.19 28.01 -13.14
N ILE A 16 -19.22 28.85 -13.33
CA ILE A 16 -19.41 30.05 -12.50
C ILE A 16 -20.83 30.03 -11.91
N ARG A 17 -21.11 29.06 -11.03
CA ARG A 17 -22.27 29.16 -10.12
C ARG A 17 -22.09 28.47 -8.76
N ASN A 18 -20.87 28.06 -8.42
CA ASN A 18 -20.54 27.44 -7.13
C ASN A 18 -19.93 28.44 -6.13
N ARG A 19 -20.72 29.45 -5.68
CA ARG A 19 -20.26 30.35 -4.59
C ARG A 19 -21.34 31.00 -3.69
N ARG A 20 -22.64 30.75 -3.90
CA ARG A 20 -23.73 31.43 -3.15
C ARG A 20 -24.68 30.48 -2.38
N ARG A 21 -24.19 29.35 -1.87
CA ARG A 21 -24.97 28.44 -1.00
C ARG A 21 -24.17 27.98 0.22
N ARG A 22 -23.36 28.88 0.80
CA ARG A 22 -22.50 28.63 1.98
C ARG A 22 -22.57 29.72 3.06
N GLN A 23 -23.65 30.51 3.14
CA GLN A 23 -23.73 31.62 4.11
C GLN A 23 -25.00 31.62 5.00
N LEU A 24 -25.64 30.47 5.24
CA LEU A 24 -26.77 30.40 6.20
C LEU A 24 -26.73 29.15 7.10
N ILE A 25 -25.53 28.73 7.53
CA ILE A 25 -25.36 27.82 8.69
C ILE A 25 -24.14 28.29 9.48
N ALA A 26 -24.09 29.58 9.78
CA ALA A 26 -23.07 30.20 10.63
C ALA A 26 -23.76 30.94 11.76
N SER A 27 -24.63 30.25 12.49
CA SER A 27 -25.19 30.71 13.75
C SER A 27 -25.54 29.47 14.56
N SER A 28 -24.98 29.39 15.77
CA SER A 28 -25.32 28.44 16.83
C SER A 28 -24.67 27.05 16.73
N GLY A 29 -23.53 26.87 17.41
CA GLY A 29 -22.92 25.55 17.59
C GLY A 29 -21.55 25.61 18.26
N THR A 30 -21.60 25.76 19.57
CA THR A 30 -20.55 25.52 20.59
C THR A 30 -19.26 24.83 20.12
N SER A 31 -18.14 25.46 20.45
CA SER A 31 -16.80 24.92 20.56
C SER A 31 -16.77 23.56 21.28
N ASN A 32 -16.45 22.48 20.57
CA ASN A 32 -15.49 21.44 20.99
C ASN A 32 -15.49 20.28 20.00
N GLY A 33 -14.33 19.93 19.44
CA GLY A 33 -14.22 18.72 18.62
C GLY A 33 -13.04 18.64 17.65
N TYR A 34 -11.95 19.37 17.86
CA TYR A 34 -10.75 19.28 17.02
C TYR A 34 -9.77 18.16 17.42
N TYR A 35 -10.23 17.14 18.15
CA TYR A 35 -9.47 15.90 18.35
C TYR A 35 -9.91 14.82 17.34
N ARG A 36 -9.85 15.13 16.04
CA ARG A 36 -10.00 14.09 15.01
C ARG A 36 -8.73 13.23 15.02
N SER A 37 -8.84 12.14 15.77
CA SER A 37 -7.85 11.10 16.07
C SER A 37 -6.91 10.76 14.91
N GLY A 38 -5.68 11.27 14.98
CA GLY A 38 -4.56 10.95 14.06
C GLY A 38 -3.94 9.55 14.26
N THR A 39 -4.58 8.66 15.02
CA THR A 39 -4.00 7.37 15.41
C THR A 39 -4.35 6.21 14.47
N ARG A 40 -5.38 6.34 13.61
CA ARG A 40 -5.76 5.27 12.64
C ARG A 40 -4.82 5.15 11.44
N SER A 41 -4.13 6.23 11.05
CA SER A 41 -3.29 6.25 9.84
C SER A 41 -2.01 5.41 9.97
N ARG A 42 -1.34 5.45 11.13
CA ARG A 42 -0.12 4.65 11.38
C ARG A 42 -0.37 3.13 11.36
N SER A 43 -1.51 2.69 11.91
CA SER A 43 -1.87 1.26 11.98
C SER A 43 -2.13 0.64 10.61
N VAL A 44 -2.79 1.36 9.71
CA VAL A 44 -3.04 0.89 8.33
C VAL A 44 -1.73 0.81 7.54
N SER A 45 -0.82 1.77 7.75
CA SER A 45 0.51 1.76 7.14
C SER A 45 1.31 0.51 7.57
N SER A 46 1.35 0.21 8.87
CA SER A 46 2.09 -0.95 9.39
C SER A 46 1.59 -2.28 8.81
N ARG A 47 0.28 -2.49 8.74
CA ARG A 47 -0.30 -3.72 8.13
C ARG A 47 0.03 -3.86 6.65
N ARG A 48 0.04 -2.74 5.90
CA ARG A 48 0.44 -2.76 4.48
C ARG A 48 1.91 -3.13 4.33
N LEU A 49 2.79 -2.58 5.17
CA LEU A 49 4.23 -2.90 5.16
C LEU A 49 4.48 -4.38 5.49
N ILE A 50 3.81 -4.93 6.51
CA ILE A 50 3.93 -6.35 6.87
C ILE A 50 3.51 -7.23 5.68
N ARG A 51 2.39 -6.93 5.02
CA ARG A 51 1.97 -7.65 3.81
C ARG A 51 3.01 -7.58 2.67
N MET A 52 3.66 -6.43 2.48
CA MET A 52 4.73 -6.30 1.49
C MET A 52 5.96 -7.13 1.85
N LYS A 53 6.35 -7.15 3.14
CA LYS A 53 7.46 -7.98 3.64
C LYS A 53 7.17 -9.47 3.45
N VAL A 54 5.98 -9.92 3.82
CA VAL A 54 5.54 -11.32 3.63
C VAL A 54 5.56 -11.69 2.15
N ARG A 55 5.00 -10.85 1.26
CA ARG A 55 5.06 -11.07 -0.20
C ARG A 55 6.49 -11.16 -0.73
N ARG A 56 7.41 -10.34 -0.21
CA ARG A 56 8.82 -10.40 -0.58
C ARG A 56 9.46 -11.70 -0.11
N LEU A 57 9.17 -12.12 1.11
CA LEU A 57 9.65 -13.38 1.67
C LEU A 57 9.16 -14.59 0.86
N GLN A 58 7.88 -14.62 0.47
CA GLN A 58 7.30 -15.65 -0.40
C GLN A 58 8.01 -15.80 -1.76
N LYS A 59 8.64 -14.73 -2.27
CA LYS A 59 9.41 -14.78 -3.52
C LYS A 59 10.84 -15.31 -3.33
N LEU A 60 11.41 -15.11 -2.14
CA LEU A 60 12.78 -15.52 -1.82
C LEU A 60 12.86 -16.98 -1.41
N VAL A 61 11.85 -17.45 -0.68
CA VAL A 61 11.82 -18.82 -0.16
C VAL A 61 11.34 -19.77 -1.27
N PRO A 62 12.11 -20.81 -1.62
CA PRO A 62 11.67 -21.81 -2.58
C PRO A 62 10.39 -22.48 -2.08
N GLY A 63 9.39 -22.62 -2.95
CA GLY A 63 8.08 -23.15 -2.57
C GLY A 63 7.21 -22.21 -1.72
N GLY A 64 7.68 -21.00 -1.39
CA GLY A 64 6.96 -20.05 -0.52
C GLY A 64 5.82 -19.26 -1.17
N LYS A 65 5.63 -19.36 -2.50
CA LYS A 65 4.59 -18.59 -3.22
C LYS A 65 3.20 -19.03 -2.76
N GLY A 66 2.41 -18.09 -2.27
CA GLY A 66 1.02 -18.35 -1.85
C GLY A 66 0.86 -19.08 -0.51
N LEU A 67 1.96 -19.38 0.21
CA LEU A 67 1.89 -19.98 1.53
C LEU A 67 1.31 -19.00 2.57
N GLN A 68 0.52 -19.54 3.50
CA GLN A 68 0.11 -18.80 4.68
C GLN A 68 1.34 -18.40 5.53
N PRO A 69 1.29 -17.27 6.26
CA PRO A 69 2.43 -16.76 7.02
C PRO A 69 3.05 -17.80 7.96
N ASP A 70 2.23 -18.60 8.65
CA ASP A 70 2.70 -19.57 9.65
C ASP A 70 3.58 -20.65 9.02
N ARG A 71 3.15 -21.21 7.87
CA ARG A 71 3.95 -22.16 7.10
C ARG A 71 5.12 -21.50 6.39
N LEU A 72 4.95 -20.26 5.92
CA LEU A 72 6.02 -19.50 5.27
C LEU A 72 7.21 -19.32 6.21
N PHE A 73 6.98 -19.00 7.48
CA PHE A 73 8.06 -18.83 8.44
C PHE A 73 8.78 -20.16 8.75
N LEU A 74 8.03 -21.26 8.85
CA LEU A 74 8.62 -22.60 9.01
C LEU A 74 9.54 -22.96 7.84
N GLU A 75 9.04 -22.81 6.60
CA GLU A 75 9.85 -23.06 5.40
C GLU A 75 11.04 -22.10 5.29
N THR A 76 10.87 -20.86 5.74
CA THR A 76 11.98 -19.89 5.82
C THR A 76 13.07 -20.38 6.77
N ALA A 77 12.71 -20.90 7.94
CA ALA A 77 13.66 -21.42 8.92
C ALA A 77 14.44 -22.62 8.36
N ASN A 78 13.73 -23.55 7.73
CA ASN A 78 14.34 -24.70 7.05
C ASN A 78 15.31 -24.26 5.95
N TYR A 79 14.91 -23.29 5.13
CA TYR A 79 15.75 -22.78 4.05
C TYR A 79 17.01 -22.07 4.56
N ILE A 80 16.90 -21.26 5.63
CA ILE A 80 18.07 -20.62 6.26
C ILE A 80 19.04 -21.68 6.78
N LEU A 81 18.53 -22.73 7.43
CA LEU A 81 19.37 -23.82 7.95
C LEU A 81 20.10 -24.54 6.80
N HIS A 82 19.39 -24.84 5.71
CA HIS A 82 19.98 -25.48 4.54
C HIS A 82 21.09 -24.63 3.92
N LEU A 83 20.86 -23.31 3.72
CA LEU A 83 21.86 -22.41 3.18
C LEU A 83 23.10 -22.32 4.09
N LYS A 84 22.91 -22.23 5.40
CA LYS A 84 24.02 -22.23 6.37
C LYS A 84 24.83 -23.51 6.29
N PHE A 85 24.16 -24.65 6.21
CA PHE A 85 24.83 -25.94 6.06
C PHE A 85 25.66 -26.01 4.77
N GLN A 86 25.10 -25.61 3.63
CA GLN A 86 25.81 -25.57 2.35
C GLN A 86 27.08 -24.71 2.42
N VAL A 87 26.98 -23.51 2.98
CA VAL A 87 28.13 -22.60 3.15
C VAL A 87 29.17 -23.20 4.09
N ASN A 88 28.75 -23.76 5.23
CA ASN A 88 29.65 -24.36 6.19
C ASN A 88 30.44 -25.53 5.58
N VAL A 89 29.77 -26.44 4.85
CA VAL A 89 30.42 -27.55 4.16
C VAL A 89 31.47 -27.04 3.18
N LEU A 90 31.11 -26.08 2.32
CA LEU A 90 32.04 -25.50 1.35
C LEU A 90 33.22 -24.78 2.01
N GLN A 91 32.99 -24.10 3.13
CA GLN A 91 34.05 -23.44 3.89
C GLN A 91 34.99 -24.46 4.54
N THR A 92 34.47 -25.52 5.15
CA THR A 92 35.28 -26.60 5.74
C THR A 92 36.13 -27.26 4.65
N LEU A 93 35.54 -27.62 3.52
CA LEU A 93 36.28 -28.19 2.39
C LEU A 93 37.33 -27.21 1.86
N SER A 94 36.98 -25.95 1.64
CA SER A 94 37.94 -24.94 1.18
C SER A 94 39.11 -24.77 2.14
N ASN A 95 38.87 -24.81 3.45
CA ASN A 95 39.92 -24.72 4.46
C ASN A 95 40.80 -25.97 4.48
N MET A 96 40.21 -27.16 4.26
CA MET A 96 40.95 -28.41 4.15
C MET A 96 41.86 -28.44 2.92
N TYR A 97 41.43 -27.89 1.77
CA TYR A 97 42.23 -27.84 0.55
C TYR A 97 43.18 -26.62 0.46
N LYS A 98 43.12 -25.70 1.42
CA LYS A 98 44.10 -24.61 1.59
C LYS A 98 45.30 -25.01 2.44
N LEU A 99 45.31 -26.24 2.97
CA LEU A 99 46.49 -26.93 3.50
C LEU A 99 47.38 -27.38 2.34
#